data_AF-A0A031HX97-F1
#
_entry.id   AF-A0A031HX97-F1
#
_cell.length_a   1.000
_cell.length_b   1.000
_cell.length_c   1.000
_cell.angle_alpha   90.00
_cell.angle_beta   90.00
_cell.angle_gamma   90.00
#
_symmetry.space_group_name_H-M   'P 1'
#
loop_
_entity.id
_entity.type
_entity.pdbx_description
1 polymer ?
#
loop_
_entity_poly.entity_id
_entity_poly.type
_entity_poly.pdbx_seq_one_letter_code
_entity_poly.pdbx_strand_id
1 'polypeptide(L)'
;MARAPERLAWLAVAGATLLLAGLAIGPERRIARVAAARDDDAATRAALLAEAADWRPADVPPRAAAGLAALWLRQAATAVPAGSDRAALAHAQAMLARADAGGPRAAALLLHSQLALGSGPHPSRTSLAAFVASYAAAPFLTAEGFWRSAYAARYWRDLPPATQEAAVAEAAWLGTLDGRFADRLADIMAGSPMAVRVALRMPKR
;
A
#
# COMPACT_ATOMS: atom_id res chain seq x y z
N MET A 1 -52.16 9.44 -28.14
CA MET A 1 -51.76 10.68 -27.43
C MET A 1 -51.59 10.35 -25.95
N ALA A 2 -50.35 10.03 -25.52
CA ALA A 2 -50.07 9.77 -24.10
C ALA A 2 -50.23 11.05 -23.28
N ARG A 3 -50.91 10.97 -22.14
CA ARG A 3 -51.32 12.13 -21.32
C ARG A 3 -50.08 12.73 -20.63
N ALA A 4 -50.00 14.06 -20.57
CA ALA A 4 -48.91 14.85 -19.97
C ALA A 4 -48.31 14.34 -18.63
N PRO A 5 -49.05 13.75 -17.67
CA PRO A 5 -48.45 13.23 -16.42
C PRO A 5 -47.51 12.03 -16.62
N GLU A 6 -47.71 11.19 -17.65
CA GLU A 6 -46.83 10.03 -17.88
C GLU A 6 -45.42 10.47 -18.33
N ARG A 7 -45.33 11.55 -19.10
CA ARG A 7 -44.03 12.09 -19.57
C ARG A 7 -43.21 12.68 -18.42
N LEU A 8 -43.85 13.28 -17.43
CA LEU A 8 -43.19 13.81 -16.23
C LEU A 8 -42.69 12.69 -15.31
N ALA A 9 -43.46 11.60 -15.17
CA ALA A 9 -43.04 10.44 -14.40
C ALA A 9 -41.81 9.74 -15.03
N TRP A 10 -41.78 9.59 -16.35
CA TRP A 10 -40.64 9.02 -17.07
C TRP A 10 -39.36 9.87 -16.97
N LEU A 11 -39.49 11.19 -17.02
CA LEU A 11 -38.34 12.10 -16.86
C LEU A 11 -37.80 12.10 -15.42
N ALA A 12 -38.67 11.99 -14.42
CA ALA A 12 -38.26 11.88 -13.01
C ALA A 12 -37.53 10.56 -12.74
N VAL A 13 -38.01 9.44 -13.31
CA VAL A 13 -37.36 8.13 -13.18
C VAL A 13 -36.03 8.10 -13.92
N ALA A 14 -35.95 8.65 -15.14
CA ALA A 14 -34.69 8.75 -15.89
C ALA A 14 -33.66 9.65 -15.18
N GLY A 15 -34.10 10.79 -14.62
CA GLY A 15 -33.26 11.67 -13.82
C GLY A 15 -32.75 11.02 -12.54
N ALA A 16 -33.61 10.30 -11.81
CA ALA A 16 -33.22 9.54 -10.62
C ALA A 16 -32.24 8.41 -10.95
N THR A 17 -32.43 7.73 -12.09
CA THR A 17 -31.54 6.64 -12.54
C THR A 17 -30.17 7.16 -12.96
N LEU A 18 -30.11 8.32 -13.64
CA LEU A 18 -28.84 8.99 -13.99
C LEU A 18 -28.09 9.53 -12.77
N LEU A 19 -28.82 10.07 -11.78
CA LEU A 19 -28.25 10.47 -10.48
C LEU A 19 -27.70 9.28 -9.72
N LEU A 20 -28.45 8.18 -9.63
CA LEU A 20 -28.01 6.94 -8.98
C LEU A 20 -26.82 6.29 -9.72
N ALA A 21 -26.81 6.30 -11.05
CA ALA A 21 -25.69 5.83 -11.85
C ALA A 21 -24.45 6.72 -11.69
N GLY A 22 -24.61 8.05 -11.68
CA GLY A 22 -23.51 8.99 -11.41
C GLY A 22 -22.89 8.81 -10.02
N LEU A 23 -23.73 8.55 -9.01
CA LEU A 23 -23.30 8.25 -7.63
C LEU A 23 -22.58 6.90 -7.52
N ALA A 24 -22.93 5.91 -8.35
CA ALA A 24 -22.26 4.61 -8.39
C ALA A 24 -20.95 4.61 -9.21
N ILE A 25 -20.84 5.45 -10.24
CA ILE A 25 -19.67 5.52 -11.14
C ILE A 25 -18.52 6.35 -10.53
N GLY A 26 -18.83 7.36 -9.71
CA GLY A 26 -17.81 8.20 -9.05
C GLY A 26 -16.79 7.39 -8.23
N PRO A 27 -17.23 6.50 -7.33
CA PRO A 27 -16.38 5.58 -6.57
C PRO A 27 -15.47 4.71 -7.46
N GLU A 28 -16.03 4.09 -8.50
CA GLU A 28 -15.29 3.20 -9.41
C GLU A 28 -14.27 3.96 -10.26
N ARG A 29 -14.60 5.18 -10.71
CA ARG A 29 -13.62 6.04 -11.42
C ARG A 29 -12.44 6.43 -10.54
N ARG A 30 -12.68 6.71 -9.25
CA ARG A 30 -11.58 6.99 -8.30
C ARG A 30 -10.72 5.75 -8.08
N ILE A 31 -11.31 4.56 -7.96
CA ILE A 31 -10.56 3.30 -7.86
C ILE A 31 -9.69 3.08 -9.10
N ALA A 32 -10.26 3.26 -10.30
CA ALA A 32 -9.53 3.10 -11.55
C ALA A 32 -8.39 4.11 -11.73
N ARG A 33 -8.61 5.40 -11.38
CA ARG A 33 -7.56 6.44 -11.46
C ARG A 33 -6.41 6.17 -10.48
N VAL A 34 -6.72 5.72 -9.26
CA VAL A 34 -5.70 5.36 -8.27
C VAL A 34 -4.91 4.13 -8.71
N ALA A 35 -5.57 3.14 -9.30
CA ALA A 35 -4.91 1.96 -9.86
C ALA A 35 -3.99 2.35 -11.02
N ALA A 36 -4.46 3.16 -11.97
CA ALA A 36 -3.65 3.63 -13.10
C ALA A 36 -2.41 4.41 -12.64
N ALA A 37 -2.56 5.35 -11.71
CA ALA A 37 -1.45 6.14 -11.21
C ALA A 37 -0.37 5.32 -10.47
N ARG A 38 -0.70 4.13 -9.96
CA ARG A 38 0.30 3.25 -9.31
C ARG A 38 1.37 2.77 -10.29
N ASP A 39 0.95 2.51 -11.53
CA ASP A 39 1.75 1.92 -12.59
C ASP A 39 2.32 2.97 -13.56
N ASP A 40 1.85 4.22 -13.45
CA ASP A 40 2.21 5.33 -14.32
C ASP A 40 3.45 6.13 -13.84
N ASP A 41 3.86 7.13 -14.63
CA ASP A 41 5.02 7.97 -14.38
C ASP A 41 4.89 8.89 -13.14
N ALA A 42 6.00 9.52 -12.77
CA ALA A 42 6.07 10.35 -11.56
C ALA A 42 5.19 11.61 -11.61
N ALA A 43 4.98 12.19 -12.78
CA ALA A 43 4.18 13.40 -12.95
C ALA A 43 2.68 13.08 -12.79
N THR A 44 2.21 11.97 -13.38
CA THR A 44 0.83 11.49 -13.21
C THR A 44 0.52 11.20 -11.74
N ARG A 45 1.46 10.59 -11.02
CA ARG A 45 1.34 10.39 -9.56
C ARG A 45 1.25 11.70 -8.79
N ALA A 46 2.13 12.65 -9.08
CA ALA A 46 2.15 13.94 -8.37
C ALA A 46 0.84 14.70 -8.59
N ALA A 47 0.30 14.70 -9.82
CA ALA A 47 -0.98 15.32 -10.13
C ALA A 47 -2.15 14.68 -9.37
N LEU A 48 -2.19 13.34 -9.29
CA LEU A 48 -3.21 12.65 -8.50
C LEU A 48 -3.08 12.96 -7.00
N LEU A 49 -1.86 12.98 -6.47
CA LEU A 49 -1.63 13.28 -5.05
C LEU A 49 -2.03 14.73 -4.72
N ALA A 50 -1.76 15.68 -5.61
CA ALA A 50 -2.19 17.07 -5.45
C ALA A 50 -3.72 17.19 -5.44
N GLU A 51 -4.42 16.50 -6.35
CA GLU A 51 -5.90 16.45 -6.36
C GLU A 51 -6.43 15.78 -5.07
N ALA A 52 -5.79 14.69 -4.63
CA ALA A 52 -6.23 13.90 -3.49
C ALA A 52 -5.90 14.52 -2.13
N ALA A 53 -5.05 15.55 -2.07
CA ALA A 53 -4.71 16.24 -0.83
C ALA A 53 -5.95 16.88 -0.17
N ASP A 54 -6.90 17.34 -0.98
CA ASP A 54 -8.14 17.97 -0.50
C ASP A 54 -9.28 16.96 -0.26
N TRP A 55 -9.05 15.67 -0.52
CA TRP A 55 -10.10 14.66 -0.37
C TRP A 55 -10.33 14.33 1.10
N ARG A 56 -11.60 14.38 1.52
CA ARG A 56 -11.99 13.90 2.85
C ARG A 56 -11.91 12.36 2.88
N PRO A 57 -11.23 11.76 3.88
CA PRO A 57 -11.09 10.31 3.96
C PRO A 57 -12.44 9.56 3.95
N ALA A 58 -13.49 10.11 4.58
CA ALA A 58 -14.81 9.51 4.61
C ALA A 58 -15.42 9.29 3.21
N ASP A 59 -15.10 10.19 2.26
CA ASP A 59 -15.65 10.20 0.91
C ASP A 59 -14.84 9.32 -0.06
N VAL A 60 -13.73 8.73 0.40
CA VAL A 60 -12.89 7.84 -0.38
C VAL A 60 -13.37 6.40 -0.20
N PRO A 61 -13.65 5.65 -1.28
CA PRO A 61 -13.94 4.22 -1.20
C PRO A 61 -12.77 3.46 -0.56
N PRO A 62 -13.01 2.49 0.34
CA PRO A 62 -11.93 1.79 1.04
C PRO A 62 -10.86 1.17 0.13
N ARG A 63 -11.24 0.70 -1.08
CA ARG A 63 -10.27 0.17 -2.06
C ARG A 63 -9.35 1.25 -2.62
N ALA A 64 -9.90 2.42 -2.95
CA ALA A 64 -9.12 3.56 -3.42
C ALA A 64 -8.23 4.13 -2.31
N ALA A 65 -8.72 4.11 -1.06
CA ALA A 65 -7.95 4.56 0.10
C ALA A 65 -6.66 3.75 0.30
N ALA A 66 -6.71 2.42 0.15
CA ALA A 66 -5.50 1.59 0.21
C ALA A 66 -4.47 1.96 -0.88
N GLY A 67 -4.93 2.21 -2.12
CA GLY A 67 -4.05 2.64 -3.21
C GLY A 67 -3.45 4.03 -2.97
N LEU A 68 -4.25 4.99 -2.47
CA LEU A 68 -3.78 6.33 -2.12
C LEU A 68 -2.77 6.29 -0.97
N ALA A 69 -3.01 5.47 0.06
CA ALA A 69 -2.05 5.29 1.15
C ALA A 69 -0.68 4.82 0.62
N ALA A 70 -0.67 3.89 -0.34
CA ALA A 70 0.56 3.42 -0.98
C ALA A 70 1.29 4.53 -1.76
N LEU A 71 0.53 5.37 -2.48
CA LEU A 71 1.10 6.51 -3.22
C LEU A 71 1.69 7.57 -2.28
N TRP A 72 0.98 7.92 -1.21
CA TRP A 72 1.46 8.85 -0.20
C TRP A 72 2.70 8.33 0.53
N LEU A 73 2.77 7.04 0.83
CA LEU A 73 3.98 6.42 1.41
C LEU A 73 5.17 6.47 0.45
N ARG A 74 4.92 6.25 -0.85
CA ARG A 74 5.97 6.37 -1.86
C ARG A 74 6.48 7.81 -1.95
N GLN A 75 5.60 8.81 -1.89
CA GLN A 75 5.98 10.22 -1.84
C GLN A 75 6.84 10.51 -0.59
N ALA A 76 6.39 10.07 0.58
CA ALA A 76 7.13 10.26 1.83
C ALA A 76 8.53 9.60 1.81
N ALA A 77 8.69 8.50 1.08
CA ALA A 77 9.97 7.81 0.91
C ALA A 77 10.94 8.55 -0.02
N THR A 78 10.46 9.46 -0.89
CA THR A 78 11.33 10.30 -1.75
C THR A 78 11.86 11.54 -1.05
N ALA A 79 11.30 11.91 0.11
CA ALA A 79 11.78 13.04 0.87
C ALA A 79 13.20 12.80 1.40
N VAL A 80 14.00 13.87 1.50
CA VAL A 80 15.35 13.82 2.06
C VAL A 80 15.41 14.77 3.26
N PRO A 81 15.57 14.26 4.51
CA PRO A 81 15.74 12.86 4.91
C PRO A 81 14.49 11.97 4.69
N ALA A 82 14.66 10.67 4.51
CA ALA A 82 13.55 9.74 4.33
C ALA A 82 12.58 9.79 5.52
N GLY A 83 11.27 9.90 5.25
CA GLY A 83 10.24 10.03 6.29
C GLY A 83 10.13 11.42 6.92
N SER A 84 10.83 12.44 6.38
CA SER A 84 10.69 13.84 6.81
C SER A 84 9.41 14.52 6.31
N ASP A 85 8.78 13.99 5.26
CA ASP A 85 7.51 14.50 4.74
C ASP A 85 6.33 14.05 5.62
N ARG A 86 6.15 14.80 6.72
CA ARG A 86 5.11 14.54 7.73
C ARG A 86 3.70 14.68 7.15
N ALA A 87 3.50 15.53 6.14
CA ALA A 87 2.20 15.72 5.51
C ALA A 87 1.80 14.47 4.73
N ALA A 88 2.68 13.96 3.87
CA ALA A 88 2.44 12.71 3.15
C ALA A 88 2.20 11.52 4.10
N LEU A 89 2.96 11.44 5.20
CA LEU A 89 2.74 10.41 6.22
C LEU A 89 1.37 10.52 6.91
N ALA A 90 0.92 11.74 7.25
CA ALA A 90 -0.40 11.97 7.83
C ALA A 90 -1.53 11.59 6.87
N HIS A 91 -1.41 11.94 5.58
CA HIS A 91 -2.36 11.52 4.55
C HIS A 91 -2.39 10.00 4.40
N ALA A 92 -1.23 9.34 4.38
CA ALA A 92 -1.16 7.88 4.33
C ALA A 92 -1.86 7.22 5.51
N GLN A 93 -1.67 7.74 6.73
CA GLN A 93 -2.35 7.25 7.94
C GLN A 93 -3.88 7.41 7.85
N ALA A 94 -4.36 8.58 7.43
CA ALA A 94 -5.78 8.85 7.29
C ALA A 94 -6.45 7.92 6.25
N MET A 95 -5.79 7.72 5.11
CA MET A 95 -6.28 6.80 4.07
C MET A 95 -6.25 5.34 4.51
N LEU A 96 -5.24 4.95 5.30
CA LEU A 96 -5.15 3.58 5.80
C LEU A 96 -6.25 3.27 6.83
N ALA A 97 -6.54 4.20 7.74
CA ALA A 97 -7.67 4.08 8.66
C ALA A 97 -9.00 3.94 7.89
N ARG A 98 -9.16 4.65 6.76
CA ARG A 98 -10.33 4.49 5.89
C ARG A 98 -10.36 3.12 5.21
N ALA A 99 -9.22 2.61 4.75
CA ALA A 99 -9.11 1.29 4.15
C ALA A 99 -9.50 0.19 5.15
N ASP A 100 -9.05 0.31 6.41
CA ASP A 100 -9.35 -0.64 7.49
C ASP A 100 -10.84 -0.72 7.81
N ALA A 101 -11.56 0.41 7.73
CA ALA A 101 -13.02 0.43 7.90
C ALA A 101 -13.76 -0.43 6.84
N GLY A 102 -13.10 -0.77 5.72
CA GLY A 102 -13.61 -1.69 4.70
C GLY A 102 -13.24 -3.16 4.91
N GLY A 103 -12.57 -3.50 6.01
CA GLY A 103 -12.11 -4.84 6.36
C GLY A 103 -10.64 -5.10 5.99
N PRO A 104 -9.96 -6.00 6.73
CA PRO A 104 -8.53 -6.25 6.56
C PRO A 104 -8.26 -6.88 5.18
N ARG A 105 -7.43 -6.21 4.39
CA ARG A 105 -6.89 -6.75 3.13
C ARG A 105 -5.38 -6.83 3.23
N ALA A 106 -4.79 -7.82 2.56
CA ALA A 106 -3.34 -8.05 2.53
C ALA A 106 -2.55 -6.75 2.26
N ALA A 107 -3.02 -5.91 1.33
CA ALA A 107 -2.42 -4.62 1.02
C ALA A 107 -2.45 -3.60 2.19
N ALA A 108 -3.54 -3.53 2.97
CA ALA A 108 -3.64 -2.61 4.11
C ALA A 108 -2.68 -3.01 5.24
N LEU A 109 -2.58 -4.31 5.52
CA LEU A 109 -1.64 -4.84 6.52
C LEU A 109 -0.19 -4.46 6.19
N LEU A 110 0.14 -4.52 4.92
CA LEU A 110 1.45 -4.18 4.39
C LEU A 110 1.79 -2.69 4.46
N LEU A 111 0.78 -1.82 4.36
CA LEU A 111 0.91 -0.38 4.48
C LEU A 111 1.10 0.06 5.94
N HIS A 112 0.49 -0.65 6.90
CA HIS A 112 0.74 -0.45 8.34
C HIS A 112 2.21 -0.72 8.68
N SER A 113 2.81 -1.75 8.08
CA SER A 113 4.23 -2.05 8.26
C SER A 113 5.13 -0.99 7.62
N GLN A 114 4.76 -0.44 6.46
CA GLN A 114 5.51 0.64 5.80
C GLN A 114 5.52 1.94 6.62
N LEU A 115 4.37 2.32 7.19
CA LEU A 115 4.27 3.51 8.06
C LEU A 115 5.20 3.43 9.27
N ALA A 116 5.38 2.24 9.85
CA ALA A 116 6.20 2.06 11.04
C ALA A 116 7.71 2.26 10.82
N LEU A 117 8.22 2.13 9.58
CA LEU A 117 9.62 2.42 9.26
C LEU A 117 10.02 3.88 9.57
N GLY A 118 9.05 4.80 9.63
CA GLY A 118 9.28 6.19 10.04
C GLY A 118 9.17 6.45 11.55
N SER A 119 8.74 5.47 12.35
CA SER A 119 8.22 5.73 13.72
C SER A 119 9.19 5.46 14.88
N GLY A 120 10.40 4.97 14.63
CA GLY A 120 11.44 4.79 15.66
C GLY A 120 12.15 3.44 15.65
N PRO A 121 12.88 3.10 16.74
CA PRO A 121 13.70 1.89 16.83
C PRO A 121 12.90 0.59 17.02
N HIS A 122 11.64 0.68 17.46
CA HIS A 122 10.77 -0.47 17.68
C HIS A 122 9.48 -0.36 16.85
N PRO A 123 8.91 -1.49 16.38
CA PRO A 123 7.65 -1.48 15.67
C PRO A 123 6.49 -1.27 16.64
N SER A 124 5.45 -0.57 16.21
CA SER A 124 4.19 -0.54 16.97
C SER A 124 3.55 -1.94 16.94
N ARG A 125 2.78 -2.30 17.98
CA ARG A 125 2.06 -3.59 18.05
C ARG A 125 1.21 -3.83 16.80
N THR A 126 0.51 -2.80 16.33
CA THR A 126 -0.31 -2.86 15.11
C THR A 126 0.54 -3.16 13.88
N SER A 127 1.67 -2.47 13.71
CA SER A 127 2.55 -2.69 12.55
C SER A 127 3.18 -4.07 12.53
N LEU A 128 3.56 -4.60 13.71
CA LEU A 128 4.13 -5.92 13.87
C LEU A 128 3.07 -6.99 13.58
N ALA A 129 1.87 -6.87 14.15
CA ALA A 129 0.77 -7.79 13.88
C ALA A 129 0.39 -7.81 12.39
N ALA A 130 0.34 -6.63 11.76
CA ALA A 130 0.06 -6.51 10.35
C ALA A 130 1.16 -7.12 9.47
N PHE A 131 2.44 -6.93 9.84
CA PHE A 131 3.57 -7.54 9.17
C PHE A 131 3.51 -9.06 9.23
N VAL A 132 3.25 -9.63 10.42
CA VAL A 132 3.10 -11.08 10.59
C VAL A 132 1.92 -11.60 9.76
N ALA A 133 0.76 -10.95 9.85
CA ALA A 133 -0.43 -11.35 9.11
C ALA A 133 -0.24 -11.29 7.58
N SER A 134 0.64 -10.41 7.09
CA SER A 134 0.95 -10.33 5.66
C SER A 134 1.58 -11.61 5.11
N TYR A 135 2.37 -12.35 5.91
CA TYR A 135 2.99 -13.61 5.45
C TYR A 135 1.97 -14.74 5.35
N ALA A 136 0.96 -14.73 6.23
CA ALA A 136 -0.17 -15.64 6.12
C ALA A 136 -1.07 -15.30 4.94
N ALA A 137 -1.25 -14.00 4.64
CA ALA A 137 -2.15 -13.55 3.59
C ALA A 137 -1.56 -13.70 2.17
N ALA A 138 -0.27 -13.39 1.99
CA ALA A 138 0.40 -13.43 0.70
C ALA A 138 1.93 -13.59 0.85
N PRO A 139 2.47 -14.80 0.69
CA PRO A 139 3.92 -15.02 0.59
C PRO A 139 4.43 -14.78 -0.84
N PHE A 140 5.71 -14.44 -0.98
CA PHE A 140 6.45 -14.30 -2.25
C PHE A 140 5.94 -13.18 -3.17
N LEU A 141 5.83 -11.98 -2.61
CA LEU A 141 5.46 -10.79 -3.39
C LEU A 141 6.69 -10.12 -3.99
N THR A 142 6.82 -10.08 -5.32
CA THR A 142 7.98 -9.49 -6.01
C THR A 142 8.06 -7.97 -5.85
N ALA A 143 6.97 -7.28 -6.17
CA ALA A 143 6.93 -5.81 -6.22
C ALA A 143 7.15 -5.23 -4.82
N GLU A 144 6.51 -5.84 -3.85
CA GLU A 144 6.64 -5.35 -2.52
C GLU A 144 7.91 -5.91 -1.86
N GLY A 145 8.27 -7.20 -1.99
CA GLY A 145 9.24 -8.00 -1.18
C GLY A 145 10.50 -7.31 -0.64
N PHE A 146 11.06 -6.34 -1.37
CA PHE A 146 12.12 -5.46 -0.89
C PHE A 146 11.78 -4.73 0.42
N TRP A 147 10.56 -4.22 0.56
CA TRP A 147 10.17 -3.49 1.77
C TRP A 147 9.98 -4.40 2.98
N ARG A 148 9.59 -5.65 2.75
CA ARG A 148 9.37 -6.66 3.77
C ARG A 148 10.71 -7.13 4.29
N SER A 149 11.66 -7.27 3.38
CA SER A 149 13.07 -7.47 3.71
C SER A 149 13.61 -6.29 4.52
N ALA A 150 13.32 -5.05 4.14
CA ALA A 150 13.73 -3.87 4.91
C ALA A 150 13.12 -3.82 6.32
N TYR A 151 11.81 -4.07 6.43
CA TYR A 151 11.11 -4.13 7.70
C TYR A 151 11.65 -5.25 8.60
N ALA A 152 11.83 -6.45 8.04
CA ALA A 152 12.37 -7.59 8.78
C ALA A 152 13.81 -7.38 9.21
N ALA A 153 14.66 -6.81 8.36
CA ALA A 153 16.05 -6.49 8.71
C ALA A 153 16.11 -5.48 9.86
N ARG A 154 15.26 -4.44 9.82
CA ARG A 154 15.22 -3.40 10.86
C ARG A 154 14.70 -3.91 12.20
N TYR A 155 13.61 -4.65 12.20
CA TYR A 155 12.92 -5.10 13.42
C TYR A 155 13.16 -6.58 13.73
N TRP A 156 14.29 -7.13 13.27
CA TRP A 156 14.56 -8.56 13.30
C TRP A 156 14.32 -9.21 14.67
N ARG A 157 14.78 -8.55 15.73
CA ARG A 157 14.67 -9.04 17.12
C ARG A 157 13.25 -9.06 17.66
N ASP A 158 12.35 -8.25 17.10
CA ASP A 158 10.95 -8.16 17.50
C ASP A 158 10.06 -9.15 16.73
N LEU A 159 10.59 -9.79 15.68
CA LEU A 159 9.84 -10.73 14.86
C LEU A 159 9.73 -12.12 15.51
N PRO A 160 8.54 -12.77 15.46
CA PRO A 160 8.40 -14.17 15.80
C PRO A 160 9.31 -15.06 14.92
N PRO A 161 9.83 -16.19 15.45
CA PRO A 161 10.73 -17.08 14.69
C PRO A 161 10.15 -17.54 13.36
N ALA A 162 8.87 -17.90 13.31
CA ALA A 162 8.21 -18.32 12.06
C ALA A 162 8.20 -17.20 11.00
N THR A 163 8.01 -15.95 11.42
CA THR A 163 8.03 -14.79 10.53
C THR A 163 9.45 -14.46 10.06
N GLN A 164 10.45 -14.64 10.92
CA GLN A 164 11.86 -14.54 10.53
C GLN A 164 12.21 -15.54 9.43
N GLU A 165 11.76 -16.80 9.55
CA GLU A 165 11.96 -17.83 8.52
C GLU A 165 11.31 -17.47 7.20
N ALA A 166 10.06 -17.01 7.25
CA ALA A 166 9.31 -16.60 6.06
C ALA A 166 9.98 -15.40 5.35
N ALA A 167 10.47 -14.42 6.12
CA ALA A 167 11.17 -13.28 5.58
C ALA A 167 12.49 -13.66 4.90
N VAL A 168 13.27 -14.56 5.50
CA VAL A 168 14.50 -15.06 4.89
C VAL A 168 14.21 -15.87 3.62
N ALA A 169 13.16 -16.70 3.63
CA ALA A 169 12.75 -17.46 2.46
C ALA A 169 12.31 -16.56 1.30
N GLU A 170 11.50 -15.54 1.58
CA GLU A 170 11.06 -14.57 0.57
C GLU A 170 12.24 -13.76 0.01
N ALA A 171 13.13 -13.26 0.86
CA ALA A 171 14.30 -12.50 0.42
C ALA A 171 15.26 -13.36 -0.43
N ALA A 172 15.52 -14.61 -0.02
CA ALA A 172 16.35 -15.53 -0.80
C ALA A 172 15.73 -15.83 -2.17
N TRP A 173 14.42 -16.12 -2.21
CA TRP A 173 13.69 -16.30 -3.46
C TRP A 173 13.78 -15.06 -4.36
N LEU A 174 13.52 -13.87 -3.82
CA LEU A 174 13.58 -12.61 -4.58
C LEU A 174 14.99 -12.36 -5.16
N GLY A 175 16.04 -12.65 -4.39
CA GLY A 175 17.43 -12.53 -4.83
C GLY A 175 17.82 -13.54 -5.92
N THR A 176 17.07 -14.63 -6.10
CA THR A 176 17.31 -15.60 -7.19
C THR A 176 16.68 -15.18 -8.52
N LEU A 177 15.76 -14.21 -8.53
CA LEU A 177 15.05 -13.80 -9.75
C LEU A 177 15.91 -12.94 -10.68
N ASP A 178 16.72 -12.02 -10.14
CA ASP A 178 17.59 -11.12 -10.92
C ASP A 178 18.88 -10.80 -10.16
N GLY A 179 19.98 -10.78 -10.91
CA GLY A 179 21.28 -10.19 -10.58
C GLY A 179 21.20 -9.02 -9.59
N ARG A 180 20.48 -7.99 -10.03
CA ARG A 180 20.33 -6.67 -9.40
C ARG A 180 19.46 -6.69 -8.15
N PHE A 181 18.59 -7.70 -8.01
CA PHE A 181 17.74 -7.83 -6.83
C PHE A 181 18.55 -8.31 -5.64
N ALA A 182 19.51 -9.22 -5.86
CA ALA A 182 20.44 -9.66 -4.83
C ALA A 182 21.24 -8.49 -4.26
N ASP A 183 21.81 -7.65 -5.13
CA ASP A 183 22.62 -6.49 -4.71
C ASP A 183 21.79 -5.51 -3.89
N ARG A 184 20.60 -5.17 -4.39
CA ARG A 184 19.66 -4.30 -3.68
C ARG A 184 19.23 -4.87 -2.32
N LEU A 185 19.02 -6.18 -2.24
CA LEU A 185 18.68 -6.84 -0.97
C LEU A 185 19.85 -6.79 0.02
N ALA A 186 21.08 -6.99 -0.44
CA ALA A 186 22.27 -6.86 0.38
C ALA A 186 22.38 -5.45 0.99
N ASP A 187 22.14 -4.41 0.19
CA ASP A 187 22.12 -3.02 0.66
C ASP A 187 21.02 -2.79 1.70
N ILE A 188 19.80 -3.27 1.44
CA ILE A 188 18.65 -3.11 2.34
C ILE A 188 18.91 -3.77 3.70
N MET A 189 19.54 -4.94 3.71
CA MET A 189 19.74 -5.75 4.92
C MET A 189 21.09 -5.50 5.59
N ALA A 190 21.91 -4.60 5.05
CA ALA A 190 23.27 -4.35 5.51
C ALA A 190 23.32 -4.12 7.04
N GLY A 191 24.19 -4.87 7.73
CA GLY A 191 24.34 -4.80 9.18
C GLY A 191 23.24 -5.49 10.00
N SER A 192 22.26 -6.15 9.38
CA SER A 192 21.24 -6.93 10.09
C SER A 192 21.60 -8.41 10.21
N PRO A 193 21.13 -9.12 11.25
CA PRO A 193 21.26 -10.58 11.34
C PRO A 193 20.57 -11.32 10.18
N MET A 194 19.55 -10.71 9.57
CA MET A 194 18.85 -11.27 8.42
C MET A 194 19.77 -11.45 7.21
N ALA A 195 20.68 -10.50 6.96
CA ALA A 195 21.60 -10.55 5.82
C ALA A 195 22.43 -11.84 5.80
N VAL A 196 22.96 -12.26 6.96
CA VAL A 196 23.73 -13.50 7.08
C VAL A 196 22.86 -14.71 6.74
N ARG A 197 21.63 -14.77 7.25
CA ARG A 197 20.72 -15.90 7.02
C ARG A 197 20.30 -16.02 5.56
N VAL A 198 20.08 -14.89 4.89
CA VAL A 198 19.75 -14.86 3.46
C VAL A 198 20.96 -15.30 2.63
N ALA A 199 22.16 -14.78 2.92
CA ALA A 199 23.38 -15.14 2.22
C ALA A 199 23.67 -16.65 2.26
N LEU A 200 23.35 -17.32 3.37
CA LEU A 200 23.50 -18.77 3.51
C LEU A 200 22.52 -19.60 2.66
N ARG A 201 21.43 -18.99 2.17
CA ARG A 201 20.42 -19.67 1.34
C ARG A 201 20.53 -19.33 -0.14
N MET A 202 21.27 -18.28 -0.48
CA MET A 202 21.46 -17.90 -1.86
C MET A 202 22.57 -18.74 -2.51
N PRO A 203 22.39 -19.16 -3.77
CA PRO A 203 23.45 -19.84 -4.50
C PRO A 203 24.68 -18.92 -4.61
N LYS A 204 25.87 -19.48 -4.38
CA LYS A 204 27.12 -18.76 -4.63
C LYS A 204 27.20 -18.44 -6.12
N ARG A 205 27.36 -17.15 -6.43
CA ARG A 205 27.69 -16.69 -7.79
C ARG A 205 29.15 -16.98 -8.10
#